data_AF-A0A139SS92-F1
#
_entry.id   AF-A0A139SS92-F1
#
_cell.length_a   1.000
_cell.length_b   1.000
_cell.length_c   1.000
_cell.angle_alpha   90.00
_cell.angle_beta   90.00
_cell.angle_gamma   90.00
#
_symmetry.space_group_name_H-M   'P 1'
#
loop_
_entity.id
_entity.type
_entity.pdbx_description
1 polymer ?
#
loop_
_entity_poly.entity_id
_entity_poly.type
_entity_poly.pdbx_seq_one_letter_code
_entity_poly.pdbx_strand_id
1 'polypeptide(L)'
;MSAAELHSLHILHVFAVFVLIGTTFFACAGPAETRKRVLMWSGIASLVVLLTGFRLWQGLYGMAGMWAVVKLVCWLGLSAFGGVAYRRREKAKLWLRLTLVFAAIALVMVYLKPF
;
A
#
# COMPACT_ATOMS: atom_id res chain seq x y z
N MET A 1 -19.48 11.85 6.39
CA MET A 1 -19.24 10.40 6.16
C MET A 1 -19.95 9.64 7.26
N SER A 2 -20.72 8.60 6.96
CA SER A 2 -21.38 7.82 8.01
C SER A 2 -20.37 6.94 8.76
N ALA A 3 -20.69 6.50 9.98
CA ALA A 3 -19.81 5.62 10.76
C ALA A 3 -19.57 4.26 10.06
N ALA A 4 -20.62 3.69 9.46
CA ALA A 4 -20.51 2.44 8.70
C ALA A 4 -19.59 2.59 7.48
N GLU A 5 -19.70 3.70 6.74
CA GLU A 5 -18.83 4.00 5.60
C GLU A 5 -17.36 4.15 6.05
N LEU A 6 -17.12 4.90 7.13
CA LEU A 6 -15.79 5.10 7.71
C LEU A 6 -15.09 3.77 8.04
N HIS A 7 -15.78 2.88 8.76
CA HIS A 7 -15.22 1.60 9.19
C HIS A 7 -14.96 0.69 8.00
N SER A 8 -15.90 0.62 7.06
CA SER A 8 -15.79 -0.22 5.87
C SER A 8 -14.59 0.20 5.01
N LEU A 9 -14.42 1.50 4.78
CA LEU A 9 -13.29 2.05 4.02
C LEU A 9 -11.95 1.80 4.73
N HIS A 10 -11.87 1.97 6.06
CA HIS A 10 -10.65 1.71 6.80
C HIS A 10 -10.24 0.24 6.73
N ILE A 11 -11.17 -0.69 6.96
CA ILE A 11 -10.92 -2.12 6.90
C ILE A 11 -10.43 -2.50 5.50
N LEU A 12 -11.15 -2.05 4.47
CA LEU A 12 -10.80 -2.36 3.09
C LEU A 12 -9.45 -1.77 2.69
N HIS A 13 -9.16 -0.53 3.11
CA HIS A 13 -7.88 0.14 2.86
C HIS A 13 -6.71 -0.62 3.48
N VAL A 14 -6.78 -0.91 4.78
CA VAL A 14 -5.71 -1.57 5.51
C VAL A 14 -5.51 -3.00 5.01
N PHE A 15 -6.59 -3.73 4.74
CA PHE A 15 -6.51 -5.06 4.16
C PHE A 15 -5.83 -5.04 2.79
N ALA A 16 -6.17 -4.10 1.92
CA ALA A 16 -5.53 -3.98 0.61
C ALA A 16 -4.02 -3.62 0.72
N VAL A 17 -3.63 -2.80 1.71
CA VAL A 17 -2.20 -2.57 2.02
C VAL A 17 -1.51 -3.88 2.43
N PHE A 18 -2.13 -4.71 3.26
CA PHE A 18 -1.58 -6.02 3.62
C PHE A 18 -1.44 -6.95 2.41
N VAL A 19 -2.41 -6.95 1.49
CA VAL A 19 -2.31 -7.69 0.24
C VAL A 19 -1.12 -7.20 -0.61
N LEU A 20 -0.88 -5.88 -0.71
CA LEU A 20 0.29 -5.33 -1.41
C LEU A 20 1.62 -5.77 -0.79
N ILE A 21 1.71 -5.70 0.53
CA ILE A 21 2.90 -6.12 1.28
C ILE A 21 3.13 -7.63 1.10
N GLY A 22 2.08 -8.44 1.29
CA GLY A 22 2.15 -9.89 1.14
C GLY A 22 2.53 -10.32 -0.27
N THR A 23 1.93 -9.70 -1.30
CA THR A 23 2.26 -9.99 -2.71
C THR A 23 3.69 -9.59 -3.08
N THR A 24 4.25 -8.55 -2.45
CA THR A 24 5.66 -8.16 -2.63
C THR A 24 6.62 -9.25 -2.13
N PHE A 25 6.34 -9.83 -0.96
CA PHE A 25 7.16 -10.92 -0.43
C PHE A 25 6.94 -12.23 -1.16
N PHE A 26 5.70 -12.52 -1.51
CA PHE A 26 5.38 -13.67 -2.34
C PHE A 26 6.05 -13.58 -3.72
N ALA A 27 6.19 -12.39 -4.30
CA ALA A 27 6.92 -12.19 -5.56
C ALA A 27 8.40 -12.59 -5.47
N CYS A 28 9.01 -12.47 -4.29
CA CYS A 28 10.40 -12.87 -4.04
C CYS A 28 10.55 -14.39 -3.85
N ALA A 29 9.59 -15.04 -3.18
CA ALA A 29 9.69 -16.44 -2.79
C ALA A 29 8.97 -17.43 -3.72
N GLY A 30 7.94 -16.96 -4.44
CA GLY A 30 7.02 -17.80 -5.21
C GLY A 30 7.57 -18.25 -6.58
N PRO A 31 7.04 -19.34 -7.16
CA PRO A 31 7.40 -19.80 -8.51
C PRO A 31 7.15 -18.72 -9.58
N ALA A 32 7.89 -18.73 -10.69
CA ALA A 32 7.76 -17.72 -11.75
C ALA A 32 6.37 -17.73 -12.42
N GLU A 33 5.73 -18.89 -12.53
CA GLU A 33 4.39 -19.09 -13.10
C GLU A 33 3.30 -18.27 -12.39
N THR A 34 3.49 -18.00 -11.09
CA THR A 34 2.55 -17.22 -10.28
C THR A 34 2.54 -15.72 -10.64
N ARG A 35 3.52 -15.24 -11.41
CA ARG A 35 3.74 -13.82 -11.72
C ARG A 35 2.50 -13.11 -12.19
N LYS A 36 1.79 -13.66 -13.18
CA LYS A 36 0.59 -13.02 -13.75
C LYS A 36 -0.48 -12.81 -12.68
N ARG A 37 -0.75 -13.86 -11.88
CA ARG A 37 -1.75 -13.82 -10.82
C ARG A 37 -1.38 -12.83 -9.72
N VAL A 38 -0.12 -12.83 -9.29
CA VAL A 38 0.35 -11.96 -8.21
C VAL A 38 0.36 -10.49 -8.63
N LEU A 39 0.78 -10.18 -9.86
CA LEU A 39 0.73 -8.81 -10.39
C LEU A 39 -0.71 -8.31 -10.55
N MET A 40 -1.64 -9.18 -10.94
CA MET A 40 -3.06 -8.85 -11.01
C MET A 40 -3.62 -8.51 -9.62
N TRP A 41 -3.36 -9.36 -8.62
CA TRP A 41 -3.81 -9.11 -7.24
C TRP A 41 -3.15 -7.88 -6.62
N SER A 42 -1.85 -7.67 -6.82
CA SER A 42 -1.17 -6.45 -6.34
C SER A 42 -1.71 -5.19 -7.02
N GLY A 43 -2.05 -5.27 -8.31
CA GLY A 43 -2.68 -4.17 -9.04
C GLY A 43 -4.07 -3.82 -8.51
N ILE A 44 -4.93 -4.82 -8.30
CA ILE A 44 -6.26 -4.64 -7.68
C ILE A 44 -6.11 -4.04 -6.28
N ALA A 45 -5.22 -4.60 -5.45
CA ALA A 45 -4.96 -4.09 -4.11
C ALA A 45 -4.47 -2.63 -4.15
N SER A 46 -3.56 -2.28 -5.06
CA SER A 46 -3.09 -0.91 -5.24
C SER A 46 -4.23 0.06 -5.57
N LEU A 47 -5.12 -0.31 -6.50
CA LEU A 47 -6.29 0.50 -6.84
C LEU A 47 -7.24 0.66 -5.66
N VAL A 48 -7.49 -0.41 -4.90
CA VAL A 48 -8.33 -0.36 -3.70
C VAL A 48 -7.73 0.58 -2.67
N VAL A 49 -6.42 0.52 -2.42
CA VAL A 49 -5.73 1.45 -1.50
C VAL A 49 -5.89 2.90 -1.97
N LEU A 50 -5.73 3.17 -3.27
CA LEU A 50 -5.91 4.51 -3.83
C LEU A 50 -7.34 5.04 -3.63
N LEU A 51 -8.35 4.27 -4.07
CA LEU A 51 -9.74 4.72 -4.03
C LEU A 51 -10.25 4.91 -2.59
N THR A 52 -9.96 3.95 -1.71
CA THR A 52 -10.34 4.04 -0.30
C THR A 52 -9.57 5.15 0.41
N GLY A 53 -8.27 5.28 0.15
CA GLY A 53 -7.43 6.34 0.73
C GLY A 53 -7.87 7.73 0.30
N PHE A 54 -8.21 7.91 -0.98
CA PHE A 54 -8.72 9.16 -1.52
C PHE A 54 -10.09 9.52 -0.92
N ARG A 55 -11.02 8.55 -0.84
CA ARG A 55 -12.33 8.77 -0.21
C ARG A 55 -12.22 9.13 1.27
N LEU A 56 -11.34 8.47 2.01
CA LEU A 56 -11.04 8.78 3.41
C LEU A 56 -10.41 10.16 3.57
N TRP A 57 -9.47 10.52 2.70
CA TRP A 57 -8.83 11.83 2.70
C TRP A 57 -9.83 12.95 2.43
N GLN A 58 -10.71 12.78 1.43
CA GLN A 58 -11.81 13.69 1.13
C GLN A 58 -12.78 13.82 2.31
N GLY A 59 -13.22 12.67 2.85
CA GLY A 59 -14.31 12.62 3.81
C GLY A 59 -13.95 13.08 5.21
N LEU A 60 -12.69 12.92 5.61
CA LEU A 60 -12.20 13.26 6.95
C LEU A 60 -11.46 14.59 6.99
N TYR A 61 -10.77 14.95 5.92
CA TYR A 61 -9.83 16.05 5.93
C TYR A 61 -10.06 17.05 4.79
N GLY A 62 -11.09 16.87 3.96
CA GLY A 62 -11.40 17.79 2.86
C GLY A 62 -10.24 17.95 1.86
N MET A 63 -9.41 16.91 1.68
CA MET A 63 -8.16 16.95 0.90
C MET A 63 -7.05 17.85 1.45
N ALA A 64 -7.13 18.26 2.72
CA ALA A 64 -6.07 19.01 3.37
C ALA A 64 -5.00 18.10 4.00
N GLY A 65 -3.81 18.66 4.25
CA GLY A 65 -2.71 18.01 4.97
C GLY A 65 -1.63 17.46 4.04
N MET A 66 -0.41 17.99 4.17
CA MET A 66 0.73 17.58 3.35
C MET A 66 1.24 16.17 3.74
N TRP A 67 0.95 15.69 4.94
CA TRP A 67 1.19 14.30 5.37
C TRP A 67 0.55 13.26 4.44
N ALA A 68 -0.58 13.59 3.80
CA ALA A 68 -1.27 12.70 2.88
C ALA A 68 -0.46 12.48 1.59
N VAL A 69 0.26 13.50 1.13
CA VAL A 69 1.17 13.40 -0.04
C VAL A 69 2.29 12.41 0.24
N VAL A 70 2.85 12.42 1.45
CA VAL A 70 3.89 11.45 1.85
C VAL A 70 3.33 10.02 1.78
N LYS A 71 2.08 9.80 2.22
CA LYS A 71 1.42 8.49 2.10
C LYS A 71 1.19 8.08 0.64
N LEU A 72 0.87 9.03 -0.25
CA LEU A 72 0.78 8.74 -1.69
C LEU A 72 2.11 8.27 -2.26
N VAL A 73 3.22 8.92 -1.89
CA VAL A 73 4.57 8.46 -2.28
C VAL A 73 4.86 7.06 -1.74
N CYS A 74 4.51 6.80 -0.48
CA CYS A 74 4.69 5.46 0.12
C CYS A 74 3.87 4.39 -0.60
N TRP A 75 2.61 4.70 -0.92
CA TRP A 75 1.73 3.82 -1.68
C TRP A 75 2.25 3.54 -3.09
N LEU A 76 2.75 4.56 -3.81
CA LEU A 76 3.36 4.38 -5.12
C LEU A 76 4.60 3.48 -5.05
N GLY A 77 5.46 3.71 -4.05
CA GLY A 77 6.63 2.87 -3.79
C GLY A 77 6.25 1.40 -3.59
N LEU A 78 5.32 1.13 -2.66
CA LEU A 78 4.82 -0.23 -2.40
C LEU A 78 4.15 -0.86 -3.63
N SER A 79 3.39 -0.08 -4.41
CA SER A 79 2.72 -0.56 -5.62
C SER A 79 3.71 -0.97 -6.71
N ALA A 80 4.86 -0.29 -6.80
CA ALA A 80 5.91 -0.64 -7.75
C ALA A 80 6.64 -1.94 -7.38
N PHE A 81 6.69 -2.29 -6.08
CA PHE A 81 7.48 -3.43 -5.61
C PHE A 81 7.01 -4.77 -6.14
N GLY A 82 5.70 -5.01 -6.30
CA GLY A 82 5.22 -6.27 -6.87
C GLY A 82 5.87 -6.59 -8.22
N GLY A 83 5.93 -5.62 -9.13
CA GLY A 83 6.54 -5.77 -10.45
C GLY A 83 8.07 -5.88 -10.44
N VAL A 84 8.74 -5.12 -9.57
CA VAL A 84 10.21 -5.08 -9.51
C VAL A 84 10.78 -6.27 -8.73
N ALA A 85 10.10 -6.73 -7.68
CA ALA A 85 10.50 -7.88 -6.87
C ALA A 85 10.59 -9.17 -7.70
N TYR A 86 9.66 -9.42 -8.63
CA TYR A 86 9.75 -10.55 -9.56
C TYR A 86 11.00 -10.52 -10.45
N ARG A 87 11.53 -9.33 -10.76
CA ARG A 87 12.73 -9.15 -11.60
C ARG A 87 14.03 -9.21 -10.82
N ARG A 88 13.98 -9.01 -9.49
CA ARG A 88 15.15 -8.90 -8.60
C ARG A 88 14.92 -9.67 -7.31
N ARG A 89 14.61 -10.96 -7.44
CA ARG A 89 14.24 -11.86 -6.33
C ARG A 89 15.40 -12.05 -5.35
N GLU A 90 16.63 -12.01 -5.85
CA GLU A 90 17.87 -12.10 -5.08
C GLU A 90 18.01 -10.98 -4.03
N LYS A 91 17.28 -9.87 -4.21
CA LYS A 91 17.28 -8.71 -3.30
C LYS A 91 16.16 -8.75 -2.27
N ALA A 92 15.64 -9.92 -1.90
CA ALA A 92 14.56 -10.08 -0.93
C ALA A 92 14.77 -9.26 0.37
N LYS A 93 15.99 -9.26 0.93
CA LYS A 93 16.34 -8.46 2.13
C LYS A 93 16.20 -6.94 1.90
N LEU A 94 16.48 -6.46 0.69
CA LEU A 94 16.28 -5.05 0.33
C LEU A 94 14.78 -4.74 0.23
N TRP A 95 14.00 -5.59 -0.44
CA TRP A 95 12.55 -5.41 -0.54
C TRP A 95 11.87 -5.41 0.82
N LEU A 96 12.30 -6.29 1.74
CA LEU A 96 11.85 -6.26 3.13
C LEU A 96 12.13 -4.93 3.81
N ARG A 97 13.38 -4.46 3.78
CA ARG A 97 13.76 -3.20 4.41
C ARG A 97 12.96 -2.02 3.85
N LEU A 98 12.86 -1.91 2.53
CA LEU A 98 12.12 -0.83 1.90
C LEU A 98 10.63 -0.88 2.24
N THR A 99 10.00 -2.05 2.15
CA THR A 99 8.58 -2.22 2.52
C THR A 99 8.33 -1.82 3.97
N LEU A 100 9.20 -2.22 4.91
CA LEU A 100 9.09 -1.82 6.32
C LEU A 100 9.26 -0.32 6.52
N VAL A 101 10.23 0.31 5.83
CA VAL A 101 10.44 1.76 5.89
C VAL A 101 9.22 2.51 5.37
N PHE A 102 8.69 2.13 4.20
CA PHE A 102 7.50 2.75 3.62
C PHE A 102 6.27 2.55 4.53
N ALA A 103 6.09 1.37 5.11
CA ALA A 103 5.01 1.11 6.05
C ALA A 103 5.15 1.95 7.34
N ALA A 104 6.34 2.02 7.93
CA ALA A 104 6.60 2.82 9.12
C ALA A 104 6.34 4.31 8.88
N ILE A 105 6.83 4.86 7.77
CA ILE A 105 6.56 6.26 7.38
C ILE A 105 5.05 6.48 7.21
N ALA A 106 4.35 5.59 6.50
CA ALA A 106 2.91 5.72 6.29
C ALA A 106 2.11 5.69 7.59
N LEU A 107 2.52 4.88 8.58
CA LEU A 107 1.93 4.85 9.92
C LEU A 107 2.20 6.14 10.68
N VAL A 108 3.46 6.60 10.74
CA VAL A 108 3.82 7.85 11.41
C VAL A 108 3.01 9.02 10.83
N MET A 109 2.88 9.09 9.51
CA MET A 109 2.12 10.15 8.84
C MET A 109 0.62 10.12 9.16
N VAL A 110 0.00 8.94 9.32
CA VAL A 110 -1.45 8.86 9.63
C VAL A 110 -1.77 9.17 11.09
N TYR A 111 -0.86 8.85 12.01
CA TYR A 111 -1.06 9.06 13.44
C TYR A 111 -0.60 10.44 13.89
N LEU A 112 0.61 10.87 13.53
CA LEU A 112 1.15 12.15 13.99
C LEU A 112 0.66 13.34 13.17
N LYS A 113 0.36 13.15 11.87
CA LYS A 113 -0.11 14.20 10.93
C LYS A 113 0.62 15.55 11.13
N PRO A 114 1.96 15.57 11.02
CA PRO A 114 2.77 16.71 11.48
C PRO A 114 2.62 18.00 10.65
N PHE A 115 2.09 17.93 9.42
CA PHE A 115 1.95 19.04 8.48
C PHE A 115 0.86 18.77 7.42
#